data_AF-A0A3B8VHB2-F1
#
_entry.id   AF-A0A3B8VHB2-F1
#
_cell.length_a   1.000
_cell.length_b   1.000
_cell.length_c   1.000
_cell.angle_alpha   90.00
_cell.angle_beta   90.00
_cell.angle_gamma   90.00
#
_symmetry.space_group_name_H-M   'P 1'
#
loop_
_entity.id
_entity.type
_entity.pdbx_description
1 polymer ?
#
loop_
_entity_poly.entity_id
_entity_poly.type
_entity_poly.pdbx_seq_one_letter_code
_entity_poly.pdbx_strand_id
1 'polypeptide(L)' 'MIPKFRDFKTGKFLFKDQIEVFKKQKIKEIYTFAFNKTHIAYLLKIGFVETEEQGKFRLLVQ' A
#
# COMPACT_ATOMS: atom_id res chain seq x y z
N MET A 1 12.66 -19.55 -8.32
CA MET A 1 11.53 -19.59 -7.36
C MET A 1 11.12 -18.15 -7.06
N ILE A 2 9.86 -17.81 -7.31
CA ILE A 2 9.30 -16.48 -7.08
C ILE A 2 9.07 -16.35 -5.56
N PRO A 3 9.67 -15.40 -4.84
CA PRO A 3 9.51 -15.31 -3.39
C PRO A 3 8.11 -14.80 -3.07
N LYS A 4 7.23 -15.75 -2.73
CA LYS A 4 5.96 -15.52 -2.04
C LYS A 4 6.26 -14.80 -0.72
N PHE A 5 5.63 -13.64 -0.54
CA PHE A 5 5.31 -13.03 0.76
C PHE A 5 6.45 -13.00 1.77
N ARG A 6 7.52 -12.23 1.51
CA ARG A 6 8.52 -11.94 2.55
C ARG A 6 8.11 -10.68 3.31
N ASP A 7 7.41 -10.93 4.40
CA ASP A 7 7.24 -10.09 5.58
C ASP A 7 6.65 -8.68 5.39
N PHE A 8 5.38 -8.57 5.81
CA PHE A 8 4.53 -7.41 6.01
C PHE A 8 5.07 -6.35 7.01
N LYS A 9 6.40 -6.21 7.16
CA LYS A 9 7.05 -5.13 7.93
C LYS A 9 7.66 -4.05 7.06
N THR A 10 7.92 -4.33 5.77
CA THR A 10 8.59 -3.39 4.86
C THR A 10 7.63 -2.29 4.32
N GLY A 11 6.31 -2.42 4.55
CA GLY A 11 5.30 -1.49 4.04
C GLY A 11 5.29 -0.08 4.65
N LYS A 12 5.98 0.13 5.78
CA LYS A 12 5.90 1.41 6.52
C LYS A 12 6.51 2.62 5.80
N PHE A 13 7.40 2.41 4.83
CA PHE A 13 8.14 3.52 4.21
C PHE A 13 8.27 3.45 2.68
N LEU A 14 7.89 2.32 2.05
CA LEU A 14 8.05 2.18 0.61
C LEU A 14 7.10 3.09 -0.18
N PHE A 15 5.87 3.30 0.29
CA PHE A 15 4.83 3.88 -0.59
C PHE A 15 5.12 5.32 -0.99
N LYS A 16 5.66 6.16 -0.10
CA LYS A 16 5.92 7.57 -0.46
C LYS A 16 6.99 7.72 -1.54
N ASP A 17 8.05 6.91 -1.48
CA ASP A 17 9.18 6.96 -2.41
C ASP A 17 8.88 6.16 -3.70
N GLN A 18 8.12 5.08 -3.59
CA GLN A 18 7.82 4.18 -4.70
C GLN A 18 6.55 4.55 -5.49
N ILE A 19 5.78 5.56 -5.09
CA ILE A 19 4.65 6.07 -5.91
C ILE A 19 5.12 6.43 -7.32
N GLU A 20 6.28 7.06 -7.45
CA GLU A 20 6.86 7.38 -8.76
C GLU A 20 7.26 6.13 -9.54
N VAL A 21 7.75 5.11 -8.85
CA VAL A 21 8.08 3.80 -9.44
C VAL A 21 6.81 3.09 -9.92
N PHE A 22 5.72 3.14 -9.14
CA PHE A 22 4.44 2.54 -9.51
C PHE A 22 3.81 3.25 -10.71
N LYS A 23 3.89 4.58 -10.78
CA LYS A 23 3.51 5.36 -11.97
C LYS A 23 4.32 4.94 -13.20
N LYS A 24 5.65 4.82 -13.07
CA LYS A 24 6.53 4.37 -14.16
C LYS A 24 6.23 2.94 -14.62
N GLN A 25 5.79 2.07 -13.70
CA GLN A 25 5.40 0.69 -14.02
C GLN A 25 3.97 0.56 -14.55
N LYS A 26 3.24 1.68 -14.79
CA LYS A 26 1.82 1.69 -15.22
C LYS A 26 0.90 0.88 -14.29
N ILE A 27 1.24 0.83 -13.01
CA ILE A 27 0.37 0.21 -12.00
C ILE A 27 -0.79 1.17 -11.77
N LYS A 28 -2.01 0.67 -12.00
CA LYS A 28 -3.26 1.47 -11.88
C LYS A 28 -3.79 1.51 -10.45
N GLU A 29 -3.58 0.41 -9.72
CA GLU A 29 -4.19 0.18 -8.41
C GLU A 29 -3.22 -0.59 -7.51
N ILE A 30 -3.14 -0.18 -6.25
CA ILE A 30 -2.31 -0.84 -5.24
C ILE A 30 -3.20 -1.24 -4.08
N TYR A 31 -3.09 -2.50 -3.66
CA TYR A 31 -3.82 -3.05 -2.51
C TYR A 31 -2.84 -3.41 -1.39
N THR A 32 -3.20 -3.10 -0.16
CA THR A 32 -2.38 -3.41 1.02
C THR A 32 -3.26 -3.70 2.24
N PHE A 33 -2.70 -4.41 3.22
CA PHE A 33 -3.38 -4.72 4.47
C PHE A 33 -2.68 -4.04 5.65
N ALA A 34 -3.46 -3.46 6.55
CA ALA A 34 -2.97 -2.83 7.76
C ALA A 34 -3.94 -3.01 8.93
N PHE A 35 -3.42 -3.56 10.03
CA PHE A 35 -4.16 -3.72 11.28
C PHE A 35 -3.63 -2.82 12.41
N ASN A 36 -2.49 -2.14 12.17
CA ASN A 36 -1.90 -1.22 13.14
C ASN A 36 -2.41 0.21 12.91
N LYS A 37 -2.97 0.84 13.94
CA LYS A 37 -3.49 2.22 13.90
C LYS A 37 -2.49 3.23 13.32
N THR A 38 -1.21 3.12 13.65
CA THR A 38 -0.16 4.02 13.09
C THR A 38 0.01 3.83 11.59
N HIS A 39 -0.10 2.59 11.11
CA HIS A 39 0.04 2.27 9.69
C HIS A 39 -1.22 2.69 8.91
N ILE A 40 -2.40 2.48 9.49
CA ILE A 40 -3.68 2.94 8.93
C ILE A 40 -3.66 4.47 8.76
N ALA A 41 -3.25 5.21 9.79
CA ALA A 41 -3.15 6.67 9.70
C ALA A 41 -2.16 7.13 8.62
N TYR A 42 -1.04 6.42 8.44
CA TYR A 42 -0.09 6.70 7.36
C TYR A 42 -0.69 6.43 5.97
N LEU A 43 -1.36 5.29 5.79
CA LEU A 43 -2.01 4.90 4.53
C LEU A 43 -3.08 5.92 4.13
N LEU A 44 -3.95 6.30 5.08
CA LEU A 44 -4.95 7.36 4.87
C LEU A 44 -4.29 8.69 4.49
N LYS A 45 -3.18 9.06 5.15
CA LYS A 45 -2.46 10.31 4.88
C LYS A 45 -1.85 10.37 3.48
N ILE A 46 -1.42 9.25 2.91
CA ILE A 46 -0.82 9.21 1.57
C ILE A 46 -1.86 8.97 0.45
N GLY A 47 -3.14 8.84 0.80
CA GLY A 47 -4.25 8.73 -0.16
C GLY A 47 -4.79 7.32 -0.36
N PHE A 48 -4.37 6.33 0.43
CA PHE A 48 -5.07 5.04 0.43
C PHE A 48 -6.47 5.23 1.05
N VAL A 49 -7.43 4.49 0.51
CA VAL A 49 -8.80 4.40 1.01
C VAL A 49 -9.06 3.00 1.53
N GLU A 50 -9.74 2.89 2.66
CA GLU A 50 -10.21 1.60 3.18
C GLU A 50 -11.24 1.00 2.21
N THR A 51 -11.17 -0.31 2.00
CA THR A 51 -12.13 -1.05 1.18
C THR A 51 -13.18 -1.73 2.07
N GLU A 52 -14.17 -2.38 1.45
CA GLU A 52 -15.23 -3.11 2.18
C GLU A 52 -14.68 -4.25 3.06
N GLU A 53 -13.44 -4.70 2.81
CA GLU A 53 -12.77 -5.73 3.61
C GLU A 53 -11.96 -5.09 4.75
N GLN A 54 -12.23 -5.52 5.99
CA GLN A 54 -11.60 -4.98 7.19
C GLN A 54 -10.07 -5.06 7.14
N GLY A 55 -9.43 -3.91 7.32
CA GLY A 55 -7.98 -3.80 7.30
C GLY A 55 -7.37 -3.85 5.90
N LYS A 56 -8.16 -3.86 4.83
CA LYS A 56 -7.68 -3.74 3.44
C LYS A 56 -7.83 -2.31 2.94
N PHE A 57 -6.75 -1.80 2.37
CA PHE A 57 -6.64 -0.45 1.83
C PHE A 57 -6.25 -0.51 0.35
N ARG A 58 -6.81 0.40 -0.45
CA ARG A 58 -6.45 0.57 -1.86
C ARG A 58 -5.98 1.99 -2.17
N LEU A 59 -5.04 2.14 -3.09
CA LEU A 59 -4.62 3.42 -3.66
C LEU A 59 -4.82 3.38 -5.17
N LEU A 60 -5.52 4.38 -5.70
CA LEU A 60 -5.64 4.58 -7.14
C LEU A 60 -4.45 5.45 -7.60
N VAL A 61 -3.60 4.89 -8.45
CA VAL A 61 -2.46 5.58 -9.02
C VAL A 61 -2.90 6.08 -10.39
N GLN A 62 -3.37 7.33 -10.45
CA GLN A 62 -3.67 8.04 -11.70
C GLN A 62 -2.39 8.51 -12.41
#